data_AF-A0A0K2XUG3-F1
#
_entry.id   AF-A0A0K2XUG3-F1
#
_cell.length_a   1.000
_cell.length_b   1.000
_cell.length_c   1.000
_cell.angle_alpha   90.00
_cell.angle_beta   90.00
_cell.angle_gamma   90.00
#
_symmetry.space_group_name_H-M   'P 1'
#
loop_
_entity.id
_entity.type
_entity.pdbx_description
1 polymer ?
#
loop_
_entity_poly.entity_id
_entity_poly.type
_entity_poly.pdbx_seq_one_letter_code
_entity_poly.pdbx_strand_id
1 'polypeptide(L)'
;MDKQHALNVLNSKQHNNVVKLFEKYAQVPEATDICVKDLDFSGLQIAYSKEGQEKTFNLAFPNPIENFEGIREVLIALLGEEAAAQEQTNFQQNPQWGFNPMGFGPQAQGFNPQSQYPQGGFHPQNGFNPQPPHNSAEPQKP
;
A
#
# COMPACT_ATOMS: atom_id res chain seq x y z
N MET A 1 3.20 -4.37 20.20
CA MET A 1 1.78 -3.93 20.31
C MET A 1 1.00 -4.90 21.23
N ASP A 2 0.04 -4.46 22.05
CA ASP A 2 -0.79 -5.34 22.89
C ASP A 2 -2.16 -5.71 22.26
N LYS A 3 -2.87 -6.70 22.83
CA LYS A 3 -4.15 -7.22 22.31
C LYS A 3 -5.24 -6.15 22.20
N GLN A 4 -5.36 -5.30 23.22
CA GLN A 4 -6.40 -4.27 23.26
C GLN A 4 -6.14 -3.22 22.18
N HIS A 5 -4.87 -2.83 22.03
CA HIS A 5 -4.45 -1.93 20.97
C HIS A 5 -4.73 -2.52 19.58
N ALA A 6 -4.40 -3.79 19.37
CA ALA A 6 -4.64 -4.49 18.13
C ALA A 6 -6.13 -4.58 17.76
N LEU A 7 -6.99 -4.93 18.71
CA LEU A 7 -8.45 -4.91 18.55
C LEU A 7 -8.95 -3.51 18.18
N ASN A 8 -8.43 -2.47 18.83
CA ASN A 8 -8.81 -1.10 18.52
C ASN A 8 -8.38 -0.72 17.08
N VAL A 9 -7.17 -1.08 16.66
CA VAL A 9 -6.70 -0.84 15.29
C VAL A 9 -7.58 -1.56 14.27
N LEU A 10 -7.94 -2.83 14.53
CA LEU A 10 -8.84 -3.61 13.67
C LEU A 10 -10.22 -2.98 13.53
N ASN A 11 -10.81 -2.52 14.63
CA ASN A 11 -12.16 -1.97 14.64
C ASN A 11 -12.25 -0.49 14.24
N SER A 12 -11.14 0.25 14.21
CA SER A 12 -11.13 1.67 13.84
C SER A 12 -10.43 1.91 12.51
N LYS A 13 -9.12 1.64 12.43
CA LYS A 13 -8.28 1.98 11.26
C LYS A 13 -8.40 0.96 10.14
N GLN A 14 -8.54 -0.31 10.50
CA GLN A 14 -8.55 -1.45 9.57
C GLN A 14 -9.96 -2.05 9.40
N HIS A 15 -11.01 -1.34 9.82
CA HIS A 15 -12.37 -1.85 9.82
C HIS A 15 -12.85 -2.30 8.43
N ASN A 16 -12.48 -1.55 7.39
CA ASN A 16 -12.82 -1.92 6.02
C ASN A 16 -12.18 -3.26 5.60
N ASN A 17 -10.91 -3.49 5.99
CA ASN A 17 -10.26 -4.79 5.78
C ASN A 17 -10.97 -5.90 6.55
N VAL A 18 -11.43 -5.64 7.78
CA VAL A 18 -12.23 -6.61 8.55
C VAL A 18 -13.54 -6.96 7.83
N VAL A 19 -14.26 -5.97 7.31
CA VAL A 19 -15.50 -6.18 6.55
C VAL A 19 -15.26 -7.02 5.31
N LYS A 20 -14.26 -6.65 4.47
CA LYS A 20 -13.90 -7.41 3.28
C LYS A 20 -13.53 -8.87 3.60
N LEU A 21 -12.79 -9.06 4.70
CA LEU A 21 -12.41 -10.38 5.17
C LEU A 21 -13.66 -11.18 5.58
N PHE A 22 -14.57 -10.57 6.32
CA PHE A 22 -15.84 -11.19 6.69
C PHE A 22 -16.66 -11.57 5.46
N GLU A 23 -16.83 -10.68 4.49
CA GLU A 23 -17.56 -10.94 3.25
C GLU A 23 -16.96 -12.11 2.46
N LYS A 24 -15.62 -12.16 2.36
CA LYS A 24 -14.88 -13.19 1.63
C LYS A 24 -15.02 -14.58 2.27
N TYR A 25 -14.90 -14.67 3.59
CA TYR A 25 -14.80 -15.96 4.28
C TYR A 25 -16.09 -16.41 4.97
N ALA A 26 -16.88 -15.49 5.54
CA ALA A 26 -18.13 -15.84 6.22
C ALA A 26 -19.27 -16.05 5.21
N GLN A 27 -19.24 -15.39 4.05
CA GLN A 27 -20.25 -15.46 3.00
C GLN A 27 -21.68 -15.25 3.53
N VAL A 28 -21.82 -14.35 4.51
CA VAL A 28 -23.11 -14.02 5.13
C VAL A 28 -23.63 -12.72 4.52
N PRO A 29 -24.54 -12.78 3.52
CA PRO A 29 -25.14 -11.57 2.99
C PRO A 29 -26.00 -10.88 4.06
N GLU A 30 -26.13 -9.56 3.94
CA GLU A 30 -26.96 -8.70 4.80
C GLU A 30 -26.54 -8.69 6.28
N ALA A 31 -25.31 -9.10 6.60
CA ALA A 31 -24.75 -8.93 7.93
C ALA A 31 -24.49 -7.45 8.23
N THR A 32 -24.85 -7.00 9.44
CA THR A 32 -24.58 -5.65 9.95
C THR A 32 -23.73 -5.71 11.20
N ASP A 33 -23.30 -4.56 11.73
CA ASP A 33 -22.58 -4.47 13.02
C ASP A 33 -21.32 -5.36 13.09
N ILE A 34 -20.60 -5.47 11.97
CA ILE A 34 -19.42 -6.32 11.84
C ILE A 34 -18.27 -5.73 12.67
N CYS A 35 -17.77 -6.45 13.68
CA CYS A 35 -16.66 -5.99 14.50
C CYS A 35 -15.84 -7.16 15.04
N VAL A 36 -14.54 -6.94 15.28
CA VAL A 36 -13.68 -7.94 15.91
C VAL A 36 -13.91 -7.92 17.42
N LYS A 37 -14.39 -9.04 17.96
CA LYS A 37 -14.71 -9.23 19.39
C LYS A 37 -13.52 -9.80 20.15
N ASP A 38 -12.80 -10.73 19.54
CA ASP A 38 -11.62 -11.33 20.13
C ASP A 38 -10.55 -11.63 19.07
N LEU A 39 -9.32 -11.81 19.56
CA LEU A 39 -8.12 -11.92 18.76
C LEU A 39 -7.07 -12.68 19.57
N ASP A 40 -6.45 -13.65 18.93
CA ASP A 40 -5.32 -14.41 19.45
C ASP A 40 -4.25 -14.62 18.38
N PHE A 41 -3.23 -15.40 18.68
CA PHE A 41 -2.09 -15.64 17.78
C PHE A 41 -2.39 -16.60 16.63
N SER A 42 -3.53 -17.29 16.68
CA SER A 42 -3.95 -18.28 15.71
C SER A 42 -5.19 -17.84 14.92
N GLY A 43 -5.85 -16.75 15.31
CA GLY A 43 -7.10 -16.36 14.68
C GLY A 43 -7.73 -15.07 15.20
N LEU A 44 -8.87 -14.76 14.58
CA LEU A 44 -9.74 -13.63 14.94
C LEU A 44 -11.19 -14.11 15.08
N GLN A 45 -11.92 -13.44 15.96
CA GLN A 45 -13.34 -13.65 16.18
C GLN A 45 -14.10 -12.38 15.82
N ILE A 46 -14.97 -12.46 14.82
CA ILE A 46 -15.79 -11.36 14.30
C ILE A 46 -17.22 -11.55 14.78
N ALA A 47 -17.74 -10.60 15.54
CA ALA A 47 -19.17 -10.47 15.81
C ALA A 47 -19.87 -9.76 14.65
N TYR A 48 -21.10 -10.18 14.37
CA TYR A 48 -21.97 -9.57 13.37
C TYR A 48 -23.43 -9.77 13.76
N SER A 49 -24.29 -8.87 13.32
CA SER A 49 -25.74 -8.98 13.45
C SER A 49 -26.34 -9.55 12.16
N LYS A 50 -27.22 -10.53 12.30
CA LYS A 50 -28.06 -11.02 11.20
C LYS A 50 -29.48 -11.25 11.70
N GLU A 51 -30.46 -10.70 11.01
CA GLU A 51 -31.88 -10.84 11.38
C GLU A 51 -32.16 -10.41 12.85
N GLY A 52 -31.42 -9.40 13.34
CA GLY A 52 -31.53 -8.91 14.71
C GLY A 52 -30.87 -9.78 15.78
N GLN A 53 -30.11 -10.81 15.40
CA GLN A 53 -29.34 -11.64 16.33
C GLN A 53 -27.84 -11.42 16.16
N GLU A 54 -27.13 -11.18 17.27
CA GLU A 54 -25.67 -11.21 17.30
C GLU A 54 -25.18 -12.65 17.12
N LYS A 55 -24.30 -12.85 16.16
CA LYS A 55 -23.60 -14.10 15.86
C LYS A 55 -22.10 -13.83 15.80
N THR A 56 -21.33 -14.91 15.84
CA THR A 56 -19.87 -14.83 15.81
C THR A 56 -19.31 -15.75 14.75
N PHE A 57 -18.31 -15.25 14.04
CA PHE A 57 -17.56 -15.94 13.02
C PHE A 57 -16.09 -16.01 13.44
N ASN A 58 -15.54 -17.22 13.49
CA ASN A 58 -14.14 -17.43 13.84
C ASN A 58 -13.35 -17.69 12.57
N LEU A 59 -12.28 -16.92 12.36
CA LEU A 59 -11.34 -17.12 11.27
C LEU A 59 -9.98 -17.53 11.84
N ALA A 60 -9.48 -18.67 11.37
CA ALA A 60 -8.12 -19.09 11.65
C ALA A 60 -7.12 -18.38 10.72
N PHE A 61 -5.97 -18.01 11.26
CA PHE A 61 -4.86 -17.49 10.47
C PHE A 61 -4.22 -18.64 9.68
N PRO A 62 -3.83 -18.40 8.42
CA PRO A 62 -3.15 -19.40 7.61
C PRO A 62 -1.78 -19.74 8.20
N ASN A 63 -1.13 -18.75 8.82
CA ASN A 63 0.08 -18.91 9.60
C ASN A 63 -0.12 -18.21 10.96
N PRO A 64 0.14 -18.88 12.09
CA PRO A 64 0.11 -18.23 13.40
C PRO A 64 1.10 -17.07 13.47
N ILE A 65 0.74 -16.03 14.22
CA ILE A 65 1.58 -14.86 14.45
C ILE A 65 2.23 -14.94 15.83
N GLU A 66 3.48 -14.49 15.94
CA GLU A 66 4.19 -14.51 17.23
C GLU A 66 3.79 -13.33 18.14
N ASN A 67 3.24 -12.28 17.55
CA ASN A 67 2.79 -11.07 18.22
C ASN A 67 1.74 -10.33 17.38
N PHE A 68 1.07 -9.36 17.99
CA PHE A 68 -0.01 -8.62 17.33
C PHE A 68 0.45 -7.64 16.23
N GLU A 69 1.74 -7.40 16.04
CA GLU A 69 2.24 -6.60 14.92
C GLU A 69 2.13 -7.38 13.59
N GLY A 70 2.11 -8.73 13.66
CA GLY A 70 1.92 -9.61 12.51
C GLY A 70 0.50 -9.60 11.90
N ILE A 71 -0.48 -8.94 12.53
CA ILE A 71 -1.87 -8.88 12.02
C ILE A 71 -1.92 -8.25 10.63
N ARG A 72 -1.06 -7.27 10.37
CA ARG A 72 -0.96 -6.63 9.05
C ARG A 72 -0.62 -7.64 7.96
N GLU A 73 0.41 -8.45 8.20
CA GLU A 73 0.86 -9.47 7.26
C GLU A 73 -0.23 -10.54 7.06
N VAL A 74 -0.99 -10.87 8.11
CA VAL A 74 -2.15 -11.77 8.01
C VAL A 74 -3.25 -11.16 7.13
N LEU A 75 -3.59 -9.89 7.29
CA LEU A 75 -4.59 -9.22 6.45
C LEU A 75 -4.13 -9.21 4.99
N ILE A 76 -2.86 -8.91 4.72
CA ILE A 76 -2.27 -8.96 3.37
C ILE A 76 -2.30 -10.38 2.81
N ALA A 77 -1.97 -11.40 3.61
CA ALA A 77 -2.01 -12.80 3.16
C ALA A 77 -3.44 -13.27 2.82
N LEU A 78 -4.45 -12.77 3.54
CA LEU A 78 -5.84 -13.19 3.37
C LEU A 78 -6.59 -12.40 2.28
N LEU A 79 -6.27 -11.12 2.11
CA LEU A 79 -6.97 -10.20 1.20
C LEU A 79 -6.12 -9.79 -0.02
N GLY A 80 -4.81 -9.97 0.02
CA GLY A 80 -3.88 -9.53 -1.03
C GLY A 80 -3.45 -8.07 -0.89
N GLU A 81 -2.85 -7.52 -1.96
CA GLU A 81 -2.31 -6.15 -2.00
C GLU A 81 -3.36 -5.06 -1.73
N GLU A 82 -4.64 -5.35 -1.94
CA GLU A 82 -5.74 -4.43 -1.63
C GLU A 82 -5.78 -4.03 -0.15
N ALA A 83 -5.41 -4.94 0.77
CA ALA A 83 -5.34 -4.62 2.18
C ALA A 83 -4.18 -3.67 2.53
N ALA A 84 -3.07 -3.75 1.78
CA ALA A 84 -1.91 -2.88 1.97
C ALA A 84 -2.16 -1.45 1.48
N ALA A 85 -3.00 -1.26 0.46
CA ALA A 85 -3.32 0.05 -0.09
C ALA A 85 -4.17 0.93 0.85
N GLN A 86 -4.97 0.32 1.73
CA GLN A 86 -5.90 1.05 2.62
C GLN A 86 -5.20 1.76 3.80
N GLU A 87 -3.91 1.53 4.03
CA GLU A 87 -3.11 2.28 5.00
C GLU A 87 -2.53 3.60 4.44
N GLN A 88 -2.43 3.74 3.12
CA GLN A 88 -1.74 4.88 2.50
C GLN A 88 -2.55 6.18 2.49
N THR A 89 -3.85 6.14 2.78
CA THR A 89 -4.72 7.33 2.74
C THR A 89 -4.74 8.15 4.04
N ASN A 90 -4.18 7.66 5.15
CA ASN A 90 -4.00 8.47 6.37
C ASN A 90 -2.54 8.84 6.68
N PHE A 91 -1.59 8.34 5.89
CA PHE A 91 -0.18 8.75 5.93
C PHE A 91 0.24 9.20 4.52
N GLN A 92 -0.28 10.34 4.06
CA GLN A 92 0.32 10.97 2.89
C GLN A 92 1.78 11.33 3.22
N GLN A 93 2.68 10.94 2.30
CA GLN A 93 4.11 11.23 2.21
C GLN A 93 5.09 10.19 2.81
N ASN A 94 5.22 9.02 2.16
CA ASN A 94 6.57 8.53 1.79
C ASN A 94 6.49 7.39 0.74
N PRO A 95 6.93 7.57 -0.51
CA PRO A 95 7.07 6.46 -1.46
C PRO A 95 8.41 5.75 -1.21
N GLN A 96 8.54 5.02 -0.11
CA GLN A 96 9.78 4.28 0.16
C GLN A 96 9.59 3.07 1.08
N TRP A 97 8.61 2.22 0.79
CA TRP A 97 8.59 0.85 1.33
C TRP A 97 8.17 -0.12 0.25
N GLY A 98 9.15 -0.52 -0.56
CA GLY A 98 9.02 -1.65 -1.47
C GLY A 98 8.90 -2.93 -0.65
N PHE A 99 7.74 -3.58 -0.75
CA PHE A 99 7.55 -4.96 -0.35
C PHE A 99 7.08 -5.72 -1.59
N ASN A 100 8.03 -6.38 -2.27
CA ASN A 100 7.77 -7.27 -3.41
C ASN A 100 7.75 -8.71 -2.87
N PRO A 101 6.60 -9.42 -2.80
CA PRO A 101 6.62 -10.86 -2.62
C PRO A 101 6.78 -11.53 -3.99
N MET A 102 8.01 -11.98 -4.28
CA MET A 102 8.31 -13.02 -5.27
C MET A 102 8.08 -12.67 -6.75
N GLY A 103 8.93 -11.79 -7.29
CA GLY A 103 9.17 -11.63 -8.73
C GLY A 103 10.56 -12.16 -9.10
N PHE A 104 10.59 -13.17 -9.94
CA PHE A 104 11.78 -13.77 -10.55
C PHE A 104 12.55 -12.73 -11.40
N GLY A 105 13.83 -12.47 -11.13
CA GLY A 105 14.81 -11.92 -12.10
C GLY A 105 14.66 -10.44 -12.55
N PRO A 106 15.74 -9.83 -13.09
CA PRO A 106 15.98 -8.40 -12.98
C PRO A 106 15.45 -7.60 -14.18
N GLN A 107 14.62 -6.58 -13.93
CA GLN A 107 14.37 -5.52 -14.91
C GLN A 107 13.85 -4.24 -14.23
N ALA A 108 14.72 -3.58 -13.46
CA ALA A 108 14.54 -2.17 -13.14
C ALA A 108 15.05 -1.32 -14.32
N GLN A 109 14.20 -1.17 -15.34
CA GLN A 109 14.19 0.03 -16.21
C GLN A 109 13.18 0.96 -15.53
N GLY A 110 13.57 2.02 -14.84
CA GLY A 110 14.39 3.12 -15.33
C GLY A 110 13.53 4.37 -15.16
N PHE A 111 13.55 4.95 -13.96
CA PHE A 111 12.98 6.27 -13.72
C PHE A 111 13.89 7.01 -12.75
N ASN A 112 14.72 7.89 -13.31
CA ASN A 112 15.66 8.72 -12.56
C ASN A 112 15.37 10.17 -12.95
N PRO A 113 14.65 10.96 -12.14
CA PRO A 113 14.46 12.36 -12.44
C PRO A 113 15.69 13.12 -11.93
N GLN A 114 16.39 13.72 -12.90
CA GLN A 114 17.03 15.02 -12.70
C GLN A 114 18.24 15.03 -11.76
N SER A 115 19.43 14.78 -12.32
CA SER A 115 20.61 15.60 -12.00
C SER A 115 21.77 15.38 -12.96
N GLN A 116 22.15 16.48 -13.61
CA GLN A 116 23.51 16.98 -13.71
C GLN A 116 24.46 16.41 -14.79
N TYR A 117 24.85 17.34 -15.69
CA TYR A 117 25.97 17.37 -16.64
C TYR A 117 25.85 16.60 -17.96
N PRO A 118 26.06 17.29 -19.11
CA PRO A 118 26.62 16.65 -20.29
C PRO A 118 28.08 17.10 -20.46
N GLN A 119 29.01 16.25 -20.02
CA GLN A 119 30.40 16.28 -20.46
C GLN A 119 30.55 15.18 -21.51
N GLY A 120 30.92 15.59 -22.72
CA GLY A 120 31.69 14.75 -23.64
C GLY A 120 30.94 13.68 -24.43
N GLY A 121 30.65 14.03 -25.68
CA GLY A 121 30.80 13.11 -26.81
C GLY A 121 29.62 12.20 -27.13
N PHE A 122 28.92 12.50 -28.21
CA PHE A 122 28.85 11.65 -29.42
C PHE A 122 27.91 12.33 -30.43
N HIS A 123 28.45 12.77 -31.55
CA HIS A 123 27.68 13.19 -32.72
C HIS A 123 27.09 11.94 -33.40
N PRO A 124 25.91 12.07 -34.04
CA PRO A 124 25.94 12.18 -35.49
C PRO A 124 25.20 13.43 -35.98
N GLN A 125 25.96 14.28 -36.67
CA GLN A 125 25.46 15.30 -37.59
C GLN A 125 24.57 14.63 -38.63
N ASN A 126 23.33 15.09 -38.75
CA ASN A 126 22.59 15.23 -40.00
C ASN A 126 21.27 15.94 -39.69
N GLY A 127 21.21 17.24 -39.97
CA GLY A 127 20.01 18.01 -39.69
C GLY A 127 20.24 19.50 -39.92
N PHE A 128 20.25 19.87 -41.19
CA PHE A 128 20.07 21.24 -41.66
C PHE A 128 18.96 21.95 -40.87
N ASN A 129 19.27 23.08 -40.22
CA ASN A 129 18.31 24.18 -40.14
C ASN A 129 19.03 25.54 -39.98
N PRO A 130 18.92 26.45 -40.95
CA PRO A 130 19.51 27.77 -40.88
C PRO A 130 18.50 28.77 -40.31
N GLN A 131 18.88 29.55 -39.29
CA GLN A 131 18.27 30.88 -39.10
C GLN A 131 19.15 31.82 -38.25
N PRO A 132 19.54 32.98 -38.80
CA PRO A 132 20.08 34.14 -38.07
C PRO A 132 18.94 35.15 -37.78
N PRO A 133 19.24 36.39 -37.36
CA PRO A 133 19.95 36.84 -36.16
C PRO A 133 19.00 37.66 -35.28
N HIS A 134 19.25 37.82 -33.98
CA HIS A 134 18.64 38.96 -33.27
C HIS A 134 19.58 39.49 -32.19
N ASN A 135 20.13 40.66 -32.53
CA ASN A 135 20.62 41.74 -31.67
C ASN A 135 20.47 41.50 -30.16
N SER A 136 21.60 41.41 -29.48
CA SER A 136 21.73 41.91 -28.11
C SER A 136 22.81 42.98 -28.13
N ALA A 137 22.34 44.21 -28.23
CA ALA A 137 23.13 45.37 -27.85
C ALA A 137 23.28 45.32 -26.33
N GLU A 138 24.50 45.24 -25.84
CA GLU A 138 24.88 45.88 -24.58
C GLU A 138 26.41 46.07 -24.54
N PRO A 139 26.89 47.27 -24.21
CA PRO A 139 28.32 47.59 -24.18
C PRO A 139 28.88 47.35 -22.78
N GLN A 140 30.17 46.99 -22.66
CA GLN A 140 31.07 47.65 -21.70
C GLN A 140 32.55 47.23 -21.84
N LYS A 141 33.29 48.27 -22.24
CA LYS A 141 34.71 48.65 -22.17
C LYS A 141 35.45 48.30 -20.86
N PRO A 142 36.79 48.12 -20.88
CA PRO A 142 37.75 49.19 -20.47
C PRO A 142 38.54 49.86 -21.61
#